data_AF-A0A7J6UYA2-F1
#
_entry.id   AF-A0A7J6UYA2-F1
#
_cell.length_a   1.000
_cell.length_b   1.000
_cell.length_c   1.000
_cell.angle_alpha   90.00
_cell.angle_beta   90.00
_cell.angle_gamma   90.00
#
_symmetry.space_group_name_H-M   'P 1'
#
loop_
_entity.id
_entity.type
_entity.pdbx_description
1 polymer ?
#
loop_
_entity_poly.entity_id
_entity_poly.type
_entity_poly.pdbx_seq_one_letter_code
_entity_poly.pdbx_strand_id
1 'polypeptide(L)'
;VSIEEKARELKSKDDGIMQLQKVIDEKSESISLLQGKIDSLQKKGSVNTEELVGKAHARIQELENQVEQLRKEVDAQIAKKDALEARTSGSENKIQELNLKLQDLQKLNDEQKKRIRKTERALRIAEEEMVKAKLEATSKTKELMEAHGAWLPRWFATHLASCQTFISTHWIQYGKPALDVATQKALETKAQAQKWAEPHLETVKSRLVPAVKEHWVAFTTYIEPHVQSLSAKGAELYESSKSTLTPHVIRVQELADPYYQEAKKFTKPYIDQVATVTKPHVDKARNALKPYTKKTVRVYRKFLKSATTYHNQVQATVQETLNKHELTKTFATKELVWFLASALLALPVFFLPKVLSVLFCKKARKPVRTTHTNHTRRRAKRGHPDK
;
A
#
# COMPACT_ATOMS: atom_id res chain seq x y z
N VAL A 1 7.14 -5.99 26.75
CA VAL A 1 7.91 -5.40 27.85
C VAL A 1 8.61 -4.17 27.31
N SER A 2 8.13 -2.99 27.70
CA SER A 2 8.61 -1.70 27.17
C SER A 2 9.98 -1.34 27.77
N ILE A 3 10.81 -0.56 27.06
CA ILE A 3 12.06 -0.01 27.60
C ILE A 3 11.79 0.80 28.88
N GLU A 4 10.65 1.50 28.93
CA GLU A 4 10.17 2.23 30.12
C GLU A 4 9.83 1.34 31.31
N GLU A 5 9.46 0.09 31.06
CA GLU A 5 9.12 -0.88 32.10
C GLU A 5 10.40 -1.39 32.77
N LYS A 6 11.42 -1.71 31.96
CA LYS A 6 12.75 -2.09 32.46
C LYS A 6 13.48 -0.94 33.14
N ALA A 7 13.35 0.29 32.63
CA ALA A 7 13.93 1.47 33.25
C ALA A 7 13.29 1.76 34.62
N ARG A 8 11.97 1.57 34.75
CA ARG A 8 11.28 1.64 36.04
C ARG A 8 11.71 0.54 36.99
N GLU A 9 11.90 -0.68 36.49
CA GLU A 9 12.37 -1.81 37.30
C GLU A 9 13.79 -1.58 37.83
N LEU A 10 14.73 -1.11 37.00
CA LEU A 10 16.08 -0.75 37.42
C LEU A 10 16.06 0.35 38.49
N LYS A 11 15.27 1.41 38.28
CA LYS A 11 15.14 2.52 39.24
C LYS A 11 14.58 2.04 40.59
N SER A 12 13.54 1.20 40.56
CA SER A 12 12.97 0.62 41.77
C SER A 12 13.97 -0.24 42.56
N LYS A 13 14.88 -0.94 41.88
CA LYS A 13 15.94 -1.72 42.53
C LYS A 13 17.01 -0.83 43.14
N ASP A 14 17.40 0.25 42.47
CA ASP A 14 18.32 1.25 43.03
C ASP A 14 17.77 1.92 44.27
N ASP A 15 16.49 2.32 44.25
CA ASP A 15 15.82 2.89 45.42
C ASP A 15 15.77 1.88 46.59
N GLY A 16 15.54 0.60 46.31
CA GLY A 16 15.54 -0.48 47.31
C GLY A 16 16.92 -0.74 47.92
N ILE A 17 17.99 -0.74 47.10
CA ILE A 17 19.37 -0.86 47.58
C ILE A 17 19.73 0.32 48.48
N MET A 18 19.35 1.55 48.08
CA MET A 18 19.61 2.75 48.87
C MET A 18 18.90 2.72 50.24
N GLN A 19 17.68 2.18 50.30
CA GLN A 19 16.97 1.98 51.57
C GLN A 19 17.64 0.94 52.47
N LEU A 20 18.05 -0.20 51.91
CA LEU A 20 18.76 -1.23 52.67
C LEU A 20 20.09 -0.71 53.22
N GLN A 21 20.84 0.07 52.42
CA GLN A 21 22.10 0.68 52.84
C GLN A 21 21.90 1.64 54.02
N LYS A 22 20.86 2.48 53.96
CA LYS A 22 20.52 3.41 55.05
C LYS A 22 20.20 2.66 56.35
N VAL A 23 19.46 1.57 56.29
CA VAL A 23 19.15 0.74 57.48
C VAL A 23 20.40 0.08 58.05
N ILE A 24 21.34 -0.33 57.20
CA ILE A 24 22.65 -0.85 57.63
C ILE A 24 23.43 0.23 58.38
N ASP A 25 23.47 1.46 57.86
CA ASP A 25 24.19 2.57 58.49
C ASP A 25 23.60 2.92 59.86
N GLU A 26 22.27 3.06 59.97
CA GLU A 26 21.57 3.34 61.23
C GLU A 26 21.80 2.26 62.30
N LYS A 27 21.78 0.97 61.90
CA LYS A 27 22.07 -0.15 62.80
C LYS A 27 23.54 -0.18 63.23
N SER A 28 24.46 0.18 62.34
CA SER A 28 25.90 0.26 62.62
C SER A 28 26.24 1.39 63.60
N GLU A 29 25.57 2.54 63.46
CA GLU A 29 25.66 3.65 64.42
C GLU A 29 25.12 3.25 65.80
N SER A 30 24.01 2.50 65.83
CA SER A 30 23.41 2.00 67.07
C SER A 30 24.33 1.00 67.79
N ILE A 31 25.00 0.12 67.06
CA ILE A 31 26.03 -0.79 67.59
C ILE A 31 27.18 0.03 68.22
N SER A 32 27.69 1.03 67.49
CA SER A 32 28.79 1.89 67.96
C SER A 32 28.44 2.65 69.24
N LEU A 33 27.21 3.17 69.33
CA LEU A 33 26.68 3.84 70.53
C LEU A 33 26.55 2.87 71.72
N LEU A 34 26.07 1.65 71.49
CA LEU A 34 25.93 0.64 72.53
C LEU A 34 27.30 0.16 73.04
N GLN A 35 28.29 -0.04 72.15
CA GLN A 35 29.67 -0.34 72.51
C GLN A 35 30.29 0.76 73.38
N GLY A 36 30.20 2.03 72.99
CA GLY A 36 30.73 3.14 73.80
C GLY A 36 30.08 3.26 75.17
N LYS A 37 28.80 2.87 75.29
CA LYS A 37 28.07 2.86 76.58
C LYS A 37 28.50 1.70 77.47
N ILE A 38 28.80 0.53 76.88
CA ILE A 38 29.39 -0.62 77.58
C ILE A 38 30.77 -0.25 78.14
N ASP A 39 31.64 0.35 77.33
CA ASP A 39 33.00 0.76 77.74
C ASP A 39 32.97 1.76 78.91
N SER A 40 32.00 2.68 78.90
CA SER A 40 31.76 3.63 79.99
C SER A 40 31.30 2.97 81.29
N LEU A 41 30.44 1.93 81.20
CA LEU A 41 29.92 1.19 82.34
C LEU A 41 30.96 0.22 82.93
N GLN A 42 31.80 -0.40 82.12
CA GLN A 42 32.93 -1.22 82.57
C GLN A 42 33.98 -0.41 83.35
N LYS A 43 34.25 0.84 82.94
CA LYS A 43 35.13 1.77 83.68
C LYS A 43 34.60 2.19 85.05
N LYS A 44 33.29 2.05 85.33
CA LYS A 44 32.64 2.52 86.57
C LYS A 44 32.49 1.46 87.68
N GLY A 45 32.89 0.21 87.45
CA GLY A 45 33.12 -0.83 88.48
C GLY A 45 32.07 -0.95 89.61
N SER A 46 30.82 -1.32 89.29
CA SER A 46 29.76 -1.54 90.30
C SER A 46 29.11 -2.92 90.09
N VAL A 47 28.79 -3.64 91.17
CA VAL A 47 28.40 -5.07 91.18
C VAL A 47 27.07 -5.37 90.46
N ASN A 48 26.25 -4.36 90.14
CA ASN A 48 25.01 -4.50 89.34
C ASN A 48 25.21 -4.25 87.82
N THR A 49 26.43 -4.00 87.35
CA THR A 49 26.68 -3.68 85.93
C THR A 49 26.91 -4.91 85.05
N GLU A 50 27.29 -6.05 85.63
CA GLU A 50 27.72 -7.25 84.88
C GLU A 50 26.57 -7.91 84.11
N GLU A 51 25.37 -7.98 84.70
CA GLU A 51 24.16 -8.52 84.03
C GLU A 51 23.64 -7.59 82.93
N LEU A 52 23.77 -6.27 83.11
CA LEU A 52 23.39 -5.25 82.12
C LEU A 52 24.36 -5.23 80.93
N VAL A 53 25.65 -5.41 81.18
CA VAL A 53 26.69 -5.53 80.14
C VAL A 53 26.47 -6.79 79.31
N GLY A 54 26.09 -7.92 79.92
CA GLY A 54 25.75 -9.16 79.20
C GLY A 54 24.54 -9.02 78.27
N LYS A 55 23.45 -8.37 78.73
CA LYS A 55 22.27 -8.09 77.89
C LYS A 55 22.58 -7.12 76.74
N ALA A 56 23.46 -6.15 76.96
CA ALA A 56 23.90 -5.22 75.92
C ALA A 56 24.75 -5.91 74.85
N HIS A 57 25.66 -6.81 75.24
CA HIS A 57 26.44 -7.63 74.30
C HIS A 57 25.56 -8.58 73.46
N ALA A 58 24.57 -9.24 74.08
CA ALA A 58 23.62 -10.08 73.35
C ALA A 58 22.85 -9.27 72.29
N ARG A 59 22.49 -8.01 72.61
CA ARG A 59 21.78 -7.12 71.69
C ARG A 59 22.66 -6.58 70.56
N ILE A 60 23.97 -6.41 70.81
CA ILE A 60 24.95 -6.07 69.77
C ILE A 60 25.15 -7.26 68.83
N GLN A 61 25.34 -8.48 69.33
CA GLN A 61 25.44 -9.68 68.49
C GLN A 61 24.21 -9.90 67.61
N GLU A 62 23.02 -9.67 68.15
CA GLU A 62 21.76 -9.72 67.39
C GLU A 62 21.75 -8.68 66.25
N LEU A 63 22.18 -7.44 66.54
CA LEU A 63 22.26 -6.38 65.53
C LEU A 63 23.36 -6.65 64.49
N GLU A 64 24.51 -7.19 64.88
CA GLU A 64 25.58 -7.61 63.97
C GLU A 64 25.10 -8.70 63.01
N ASN A 65 24.38 -9.71 63.52
CA ASN A 65 23.78 -10.75 62.68
C ASN A 65 22.76 -10.19 61.68
N GLN A 66 21.95 -9.22 62.09
CA GLN A 66 21.01 -8.54 61.20
C GLN A 66 21.74 -7.70 60.13
N VAL A 67 22.82 -7.02 60.48
CA VAL A 67 23.65 -6.27 59.53
C VAL A 67 24.31 -7.21 58.52
N GLU A 68 24.84 -8.35 58.96
CA GLU A 68 25.43 -9.37 58.10
C GLU A 68 24.40 -9.95 57.11
N GLN A 69 23.17 -10.19 57.57
CA GLN A 69 22.07 -10.65 56.73
C GLN A 69 21.64 -9.60 55.70
N LEU A 70 21.55 -8.32 56.10
CA LEU A 70 21.21 -7.22 55.20
C LEU A 70 22.31 -6.99 54.14
N ARG A 71 23.59 -7.13 54.51
CA ARG A 71 24.71 -7.05 53.55
C ARG A 71 24.60 -8.13 52.46
N LYS A 72 24.29 -9.36 52.83
CA LYS A 72 24.08 -10.46 51.86
C LYS A 72 22.90 -10.20 50.92
N GLU A 73 21.83 -9.58 51.40
CA GLU A 73 20.69 -9.20 50.55
C GLU A 73 21.05 -8.07 49.58
N VAL A 74 21.83 -7.08 50.02
CA VAL A 74 22.36 -6.01 49.14
C VAL A 74 23.24 -6.60 48.04
N ASP A 75 24.17 -7.49 48.37
CA ASP A 75 25.03 -8.15 47.39
C ASP A 75 24.21 -8.97 46.36
N ALA A 76 23.17 -9.66 46.83
CA ALA A 76 22.26 -10.41 45.96
C ALA A 76 21.42 -9.50 45.04
N GLN A 77 21.00 -8.32 45.51
CA GLN A 77 20.30 -7.31 44.71
C GLN A 77 21.21 -6.69 43.65
N ILE A 78 22.47 -6.39 44.00
CA ILE A 78 23.49 -5.88 43.07
C ILE A 78 23.74 -6.88 41.95
N ALA A 79 23.97 -8.16 42.27
CA ALA A 79 24.17 -9.20 41.25
C ALA A 79 22.98 -9.34 40.29
N LYS A 80 21.75 -9.20 40.80
CA LYS A 80 20.53 -9.20 39.97
C LYS A 80 20.42 -7.95 39.09
N LYS A 81 20.87 -6.79 39.58
CA LYS A 81 20.93 -5.54 38.81
C LYS A 81 21.91 -5.70 37.64
N ASP A 82 23.12 -6.16 37.91
CA ASP A 82 24.17 -6.32 36.90
C ASP A 82 23.74 -7.30 35.80
N ALA A 83 23.07 -8.40 36.17
CA ALA A 83 22.51 -9.36 35.21
C ALA A 83 21.41 -8.74 34.32
N LEU A 84 20.56 -7.88 34.88
CA LEU A 84 19.54 -7.16 34.11
C LEU A 84 20.14 -6.09 33.20
N GLU A 85 21.18 -5.39 33.65
CA GLU A 85 21.90 -4.39 32.87
C GLU A 85 22.62 -5.02 31.68
N ALA A 86 23.35 -6.12 31.90
CA ALA A 86 23.98 -6.91 30.83
C ALA A 86 22.97 -7.45 29.80
N ARG A 87 21.79 -7.88 30.26
CA ARG A 87 20.71 -8.32 29.37
C ARG A 87 20.14 -7.15 28.56
N THR A 88 20.09 -5.96 29.14
CA THR A 88 19.57 -4.75 28.50
C THR A 88 20.53 -4.25 27.42
N SER A 89 21.81 -4.11 27.74
CA SER A 89 22.84 -3.75 26.76
C SER A 89 22.96 -4.78 25.63
N GLY A 90 22.88 -6.08 25.95
CA GLY A 90 22.84 -7.14 24.94
C GLY A 90 21.63 -7.06 24.01
N SER A 91 20.46 -6.64 24.51
CA SER A 91 19.28 -6.41 23.66
C SER A 91 19.37 -5.12 22.84
N GLU A 92 20.00 -4.08 23.37
CA GLU A 92 20.23 -2.82 22.68
C GLU A 92 21.18 -2.98 21.49
N ASN A 93 22.28 -3.71 21.68
CA ASN A 93 23.21 -4.06 20.59
C ASN A 93 22.50 -4.82 19.45
N LYS A 94 21.59 -5.74 19.78
CA LYS A 94 20.78 -6.45 18.77
C LYS A 94 19.83 -5.52 18.03
N ILE A 95 19.22 -4.56 18.72
CA ILE A 95 18.35 -3.56 18.09
C ILE A 95 19.16 -2.69 17.11
N GLN A 96 20.36 -2.26 17.50
CA GLN A 96 21.25 -1.50 16.62
C GLN A 96 21.67 -2.31 15.38
N GLU A 97 22.05 -3.58 15.57
CA GLU A 97 22.40 -4.49 14.47
C GLU A 97 21.21 -4.69 13.50
N LEU A 98 20.00 -4.90 14.03
CA LEU A 98 18.80 -5.04 13.22
C LEU A 98 18.45 -3.75 12.47
N ASN A 99 18.65 -2.58 13.08
CA ASN A 99 18.46 -1.29 12.43
C ASN A 99 19.43 -1.09 11.25
N LEU A 100 20.70 -1.46 11.40
CA LEU A 100 21.67 -1.40 10.31
C LEU A 100 21.25 -2.31 9.14
N LYS A 101 20.86 -3.55 9.44
CA LYS A 101 20.34 -4.49 8.43
C LYS A 101 19.08 -3.96 7.73
N LEU A 102 18.17 -3.34 8.48
CA LEU A 102 16.96 -2.72 7.93
C LEU A 102 17.31 -1.59 6.95
N GLN A 103 18.28 -0.75 7.30
CA GLN A 103 18.73 0.37 6.47
C GLN A 103 19.36 -0.13 5.16
N ASP A 104 20.16 -1.20 5.21
CA ASP A 104 20.76 -1.79 4.02
C ASP A 104 19.72 -2.47 3.11
N LEU A 105 18.73 -3.15 3.69
CA LEU A 105 17.59 -3.69 2.93
C LEU A 105 16.79 -2.57 2.24
N GLN A 106 16.59 -1.44 2.92
CA GLN A 106 15.92 -0.28 2.34
C GLN A 106 16.70 0.28 1.13
N LYS A 107 18.03 0.42 1.24
CA LYS A 107 18.89 0.84 0.12
C LYS A 107 18.81 -0.13 -1.06
N LEU A 108 18.84 -1.44 -0.80
CA LEU A 108 18.72 -2.46 -1.85
C LEU A 108 17.36 -2.41 -2.55
N ASN A 109 16.27 -2.19 -1.80
CA ASN A 109 14.93 -2.04 -2.35
C ASN A 109 14.84 -0.81 -3.27
N ASP A 110 15.37 0.34 -2.85
CA ASP A 110 15.39 1.56 -3.65
C ASP A 110 16.20 1.38 -4.95
N GLU A 111 17.34 0.69 -4.89
CA GLU A 111 18.15 0.35 -6.06
C GLU A 111 17.42 -0.63 -7.00
N GLN A 112 16.77 -1.66 -6.47
CA GLN A 112 15.95 -2.59 -7.26
C GLN A 112 14.79 -1.85 -7.95
N LYS A 113 14.08 -0.97 -7.24
CA LYS A 113 13.00 -0.15 -7.77
C LYS A 113 13.48 0.77 -8.89
N LYS A 114 14.69 1.32 -8.77
CA LYS A 114 15.34 2.12 -9.82
C LYS A 114 15.66 1.27 -11.05
N ARG A 115 16.18 0.05 -10.87
CA ARG A 115 16.44 -0.89 -11.97
C ARG A 115 15.17 -1.29 -12.71
N ILE A 116 14.10 -1.63 -11.97
CA ILE A 116 12.78 -1.96 -12.54
C ILE A 116 12.25 -0.81 -13.39
N ARG A 117 12.29 0.43 -12.87
CA ARG A 117 11.86 1.61 -13.64
C ARG A 117 12.67 1.83 -14.92
N LYS A 118 13.97 1.51 -14.92
CA LYS A 118 14.79 1.60 -16.14
C LYS A 118 14.38 0.54 -17.17
N THR A 119 14.17 -0.71 -16.74
CA THR A 119 13.76 -1.80 -17.64
C THR A 119 12.35 -1.59 -18.19
N GLU A 120 11.42 -1.08 -17.37
CA GLU A 120 10.06 -0.73 -17.82
C GLU A 120 10.05 0.34 -18.90
N ARG A 121 10.90 1.37 -18.78
CA ARG A 121 11.04 2.41 -19.81
C ARG A 121 11.61 1.84 -21.11
N ALA A 122 12.65 1.01 -21.02
CA ALA A 122 13.24 0.37 -22.19
C ALA A 122 12.22 -0.54 -22.90
N LEU A 123 11.42 -1.28 -22.14
CA LEU A 123 10.35 -2.12 -22.66
C LEU A 123 9.29 -1.30 -23.41
N ARG A 124 8.81 -0.20 -22.81
CA ARG A 124 7.84 0.68 -23.48
C ARG A 124 8.37 1.26 -24.78
N ILE A 125 9.63 1.71 -24.79
CA ILE A 125 10.26 2.22 -26.01
C ILE A 125 10.32 1.12 -27.07
N ALA A 126 10.73 -0.11 -26.71
CA ALA A 126 10.78 -1.23 -27.64
C ALA A 126 9.37 -1.61 -28.18
N GLU A 127 8.34 -1.58 -27.34
CA GLU A 127 6.96 -1.82 -27.75
C GLU A 127 6.44 -0.74 -28.71
N GLU A 128 6.71 0.54 -28.41
CA GLU A 128 6.34 1.67 -29.26
C GLU A 128 7.03 1.61 -30.63
N GLU A 129 8.34 1.33 -30.66
CA GLU A 129 9.09 1.15 -31.91
C GLU A 129 8.61 -0.09 -32.70
N MET A 130 8.28 -1.20 -32.03
CA MET A 130 7.70 -2.37 -32.70
C MET A 130 6.35 -2.03 -33.36
N VAL A 131 5.47 -1.31 -32.66
CA VAL A 131 4.18 -0.89 -33.20
C VAL A 131 4.38 0.05 -34.38
N LYS A 132 5.32 1.00 -34.27
CA LYS A 132 5.66 1.92 -35.37
C LYS A 132 6.20 1.17 -36.60
N ALA A 133 7.15 0.26 -36.42
CA ALA A 133 7.71 -0.55 -37.50
C ALA A 133 6.64 -1.40 -38.19
N LYS A 134 5.70 -2.00 -37.42
CA LYS A 134 4.55 -2.71 -37.99
C LYS A 134 3.66 -1.80 -38.83
N LEU A 135 3.35 -0.60 -38.32
CA LEU A 135 2.53 0.36 -39.05
C LEU A 135 3.24 0.84 -40.33
N GLU A 136 4.52 1.15 -40.28
CA GLU A 136 5.33 1.52 -41.45
C GLU A 136 5.38 0.40 -42.49
N ALA A 137 5.60 -0.86 -42.05
CA ALA A 137 5.57 -2.01 -42.93
C ALA A 137 4.20 -2.14 -43.62
N THR A 138 3.10 -2.05 -42.87
CA THR A 138 1.75 -2.12 -43.46
C THR A 138 1.44 -0.95 -44.41
N SER A 139 1.97 0.25 -44.14
CA SER A 139 1.84 1.41 -45.01
C SER A 139 2.59 1.20 -46.32
N LYS A 140 3.86 0.79 -46.23
CA LYS A 140 4.69 0.49 -47.41
C LYS A 140 4.11 -0.64 -48.23
N THR A 141 3.55 -1.68 -47.60
CA THR A 141 2.85 -2.76 -48.33
C THR A 141 1.62 -2.23 -49.08
N LYS A 142 0.87 -1.27 -48.51
CA LYS A 142 -0.27 -0.66 -49.21
C LYS A 142 0.15 0.26 -50.34
N GLU A 143 1.15 1.11 -50.12
CA GLU A 143 1.75 1.96 -51.17
C GLU A 143 2.28 1.10 -52.32
N LEU A 144 2.96 -0.01 -52.00
CA LEU A 144 3.38 -1.00 -52.98
C LEU A 144 2.17 -1.54 -53.73
N MET A 145 1.14 -2.04 -53.03
CA MET A 145 -0.07 -2.61 -53.66
C MET A 145 -0.82 -1.60 -54.55
N GLU A 146 -0.89 -0.33 -54.16
CA GLU A 146 -1.53 0.76 -54.91
C GLU A 146 -0.70 1.20 -56.12
N ALA A 147 0.62 1.38 -55.97
CA ALA A 147 1.52 1.71 -57.07
C ALA A 147 1.60 0.58 -58.12
N HIS A 148 1.39 -0.65 -57.70
CA HIS A 148 1.51 -1.83 -58.55
C HIS A 148 0.18 -2.36 -59.11
N GLY A 149 -0.97 -1.84 -58.69
CA GLY A 149 -2.29 -2.24 -59.20
C GLY A 149 -2.50 -2.00 -60.71
N ALA A 150 -1.65 -1.19 -61.34
CA ALA A 150 -1.68 -0.91 -62.77
C ALA A 150 -0.33 -1.13 -63.51
N TRP A 151 0.74 -1.57 -62.83
CA TRP A 151 2.10 -1.62 -63.41
C TRP A 151 2.99 -2.75 -62.85
N LEU A 152 2.46 -3.94 -62.54
CA LEU A 152 3.31 -5.13 -62.37
C LEU A 152 3.33 -5.94 -63.66
N PRO A 153 4.46 -6.00 -64.39
CA PRO A 153 4.63 -6.96 -65.45
C PRO A 153 4.31 -8.38 -64.95
N ARG A 154 3.64 -9.19 -65.77
CA ARG A 154 3.22 -10.56 -65.39
C ARG A 154 4.36 -11.38 -64.78
N TRP A 155 5.59 -11.19 -65.24
CA TRP A 155 6.78 -11.87 -64.72
C TRP A 155 7.07 -11.56 -63.23
N PHE A 156 6.86 -10.33 -62.77
CA PHE A 156 7.11 -9.92 -61.38
C PHE A 156 6.00 -10.41 -60.42
N ALA A 157 4.76 -10.49 -60.89
CA ALA A 157 3.66 -11.13 -60.14
C ALA A 157 3.92 -12.63 -59.94
N THR A 158 4.45 -13.33 -60.96
CA THR A 158 4.93 -14.72 -60.80
C THR A 158 6.10 -14.82 -59.82
N HIS A 159 7.06 -13.89 -59.83
CA HIS A 159 8.14 -13.92 -58.84
C HIS A 159 7.66 -13.64 -57.41
N LEU A 160 6.69 -12.74 -57.20
CA LEU A 160 6.09 -12.52 -55.88
C LEU A 160 5.35 -13.77 -55.38
N ALA A 161 4.61 -14.45 -56.27
CA ALA A 161 3.97 -15.71 -55.95
C ALA A 161 5.00 -16.81 -55.61
N SER A 162 6.11 -16.87 -56.35
CA SER A 162 7.22 -17.80 -56.07
C SER A 162 7.93 -17.47 -54.75
N CYS A 163 8.16 -16.20 -54.43
CA CYS A 163 8.73 -15.80 -53.14
C CYS A 163 7.78 -16.09 -51.98
N GLN A 164 6.47 -15.84 -52.17
CA GLN A 164 5.45 -16.16 -51.16
C GLN A 164 5.38 -17.66 -50.88
N THR A 165 5.43 -18.49 -51.92
CA THR A 165 5.44 -19.95 -51.77
C THR A 165 6.74 -20.43 -51.13
N PHE A 166 7.91 -19.87 -51.49
CA PHE A 166 9.21 -20.18 -50.88
C PHE A 166 9.26 -19.81 -49.39
N ILE A 167 8.83 -18.60 -49.01
CA ILE A 167 8.78 -18.16 -47.60
C ILE A 167 7.80 -19.03 -46.82
N SER A 168 6.63 -19.34 -47.40
CA SER A 168 5.63 -20.21 -46.76
C SER A 168 6.17 -21.63 -46.53
N THR A 169 6.84 -22.21 -47.53
CA THR A 169 7.46 -23.54 -47.39
C THR A 169 8.59 -23.53 -46.37
N HIS A 170 9.50 -22.55 -46.40
CA HIS A 170 10.56 -22.43 -45.39
C HIS A 170 10.02 -22.20 -43.97
N TRP A 171 8.95 -21.40 -43.83
CA TRP A 171 8.29 -21.19 -42.55
C TRP A 171 7.68 -22.50 -42.02
N ILE A 172 7.01 -23.27 -42.87
CA ILE A 172 6.42 -24.56 -42.49
C ILE A 172 7.52 -25.58 -42.15
N GLN A 173 8.61 -25.61 -42.91
CA GLN A 173 9.65 -26.62 -42.79
C GLN A 173 10.61 -26.37 -41.62
N TYR A 174 10.95 -25.10 -41.34
CA TYR A 174 11.95 -24.75 -40.33
C TYR A 174 11.43 -23.83 -39.23
N GLY A 175 10.62 -22.83 -39.59
CA GLY A 175 10.13 -21.81 -38.63
C GLY A 175 9.14 -22.37 -37.61
N LYS A 176 8.12 -23.09 -38.09
CA LYS A 176 7.07 -23.67 -37.25
C LYS A 176 7.63 -24.71 -36.27
N PRO A 177 8.46 -25.69 -36.69
CA PRO A 177 9.06 -26.63 -35.75
C PRO A 177 9.93 -25.96 -34.69
N ALA A 178 10.71 -24.94 -35.05
CA ALA A 178 11.53 -24.21 -34.08
C ALA A 178 10.68 -23.46 -33.04
N LEU A 179 9.56 -22.87 -33.46
CA LEU A 179 8.60 -22.21 -32.57
C LEU A 179 7.91 -23.22 -31.64
N ASP A 180 7.51 -24.37 -32.17
CA ASP A 180 6.86 -25.45 -31.42
C ASP A 180 7.83 -26.02 -30.36
N VAL A 181 9.11 -26.21 -30.70
CA VAL A 181 10.16 -26.61 -29.74
C VAL A 181 10.38 -25.55 -28.66
N ALA A 182 10.42 -24.27 -29.03
CA ALA A 182 10.60 -23.18 -28.06
C ALA A 182 9.42 -23.07 -27.08
N THR A 183 8.19 -23.21 -27.59
CA THR A 183 6.97 -23.20 -26.76
C THR A 183 6.89 -24.41 -25.84
N GLN A 184 7.25 -25.60 -26.33
CA GLN A 184 7.34 -26.80 -25.49
C GLN A 184 8.37 -26.61 -24.36
N LYS A 185 9.56 -26.10 -24.67
CA LYS A 185 10.62 -25.86 -23.67
C LYS A 185 10.21 -24.80 -22.63
N ALA A 186 9.46 -23.78 -23.05
CA ALA A 186 8.87 -22.78 -22.15
C ALA A 186 7.80 -23.41 -21.22
N LEU A 187 7.00 -24.34 -21.72
CA LEU A 187 6.01 -25.08 -20.92
C LEU A 187 6.69 -26.06 -19.93
N GLU A 188 7.73 -26.75 -20.35
CA GLU A 188 8.52 -27.66 -19.50
C GLU A 188 9.22 -26.91 -18.36
N THR A 189 9.86 -25.79 -18.66
CA THR A 189 10.49 -24.92 -17.65
C THR A 189 9.47 -24.32 -16.68
N LYS A 190 8.29 -23.94 -17.16
CA LYS A 190 7.16 -23.54 -16.30
C LYS A 190 6.72 -24.69 -15.39
N ALA A 191 6.58 -25.90 -15.91
CA ALA A 191 6.18 -27.07 -15.13
C ALA A 191 7.24 -27.44 -14.08
N GLN A 192 8.54 -27.32 -14.40
CA GLN A 192 9.63 -27.49 -13.44
C GLN A 192 9.61 -26.42 -12.35
N ALA A 193 9.41 -25.14 -12.72
CA ALA A 193 9.28 -24.05 -11.75
C ALA A 193 8.07 -24.25 -10.83
N GLN A 194 6.96 -24.77 -11.36
CA GLN A 194 5.77 -25.11 -10.57
C GLN A 194 6.03 -26.25 -9.59
N LYS A 195 6.68 -27.34 -10.02
CA LYS A 195 7.09 -28.46 -9.14
C LYS A 195 8.06 -28.02 -8.05
N TRP A 196 8.97 -27.10 -8.36
CA TRP A 196 9.88 -26.52 -7.36
C TRP A 196 9.13 -25.63 -6.35
N ALA A 197 8.13 -24.86 -6.81
CA ALA A 197 7.37 -23.95 -5.97
C ALA A 197 6.32 -24.65 -5.09
N GLU A 198 5.76 -25.78 -5.52
CA GLU A 198 4.73 -26.56 -4.80
C GLU A 198 5.07 -26.87 -3.32
N PRO A 199 6.24 -27.47 -2.99
CA PRO A 199 6.60 -27.77 -1.62
C PRO A 199 6.83 -26.51 -0.77
N HIS A 200 7.35 -25.44 -1.38
CA HIS A 200 7.53 -24.15 -0.70
C HIS A 200 6.19 -23.44 -0.47
N LEU A 201 5.24 -23.57 -1.40
CA LEU A 201 3.89 -23.01 -1.28
C LEU A 201 3.07 -23.74 -0.22
N GLU A 202 3.15 -25.07 -0.14
CA GLU A 202 2.49 -25.87 0.90
C GLU A 202 3.13 -25.64 2.29
N THR A 203 4.45 -25.44 2.35
CA THR A 203 5.14 -25.04 3.60
C THR A 203 4.73 -23.63 4.04
N VAL A 204 4.61 -22.70 3.10
CA VAL A 204 4.09 -21.34 3.32
C VAL A 204 2.63 -21.39 3.78
N LYS A 205 1.78 -22.17 3.13
CA LYS A 205 0.36 -22.30 3.46
C LYS A 205 0.15 -22.90 4.86
N SER A 206 0.87 -23.97 5.21
CA SER A 206 0.74 -24.63 6.51
C SER A 206 1.36 -23.81 7.67
N ARG A 207 2.41 -23.01 7.43
CA ARG A 207 3.09 -22.24 8.48
C ARG A 207 2.62 -20.78 8.59
N LEU A 208 2.39 -20.10 7.46
CA LEU A 208 2.06 -18.67 7.45
C LEU A 208 0.57 -18.41 7.62
N VAL A 209 -0.32 -19.26 7.09
CA VAL A 209 -1.78 -19.03 7.25
C VAL A 209 -2.21 -19.05 8.73
N PRO A 210 -1.77 -20.02 9.56
CA PRO A 210 -2.09 -19.99 10.99
C PRO A 210 -1.40 -18.84 11.73
N ALA A 211 -0.10 -18.62 11.49
CA ALA A 211 0.66 -17.56 12.16
C ALA A 211 0.13 -16.16 11.83
N VAL A 212 -0.20 -15.89 10.57
CA VAL A 212 -0.80 -14.61 10.16
C VAL A 212 -2.20 -14.48 10.75
N LYS A 213 -3.00 -15.54 10.81
CA LYS A 213 -4.33 -15.51 11.44
C LYS A 213 -4.24 -15.21 12.94
N GLU A 214 -3.32 -15.84 13.66
CA GLU A 214 -3.08 -15.60 15.08
C GLU A 214 -2.58 -14.18 15.34
N HIS A 215 -1.57 -13.72 14.58
CA HIS A 215 -1.06 -12.36 14.70
C HIS A 215 -2.10 -11.30 14.30
N TRP A 216 -2.93 -11.59 13.28
CA TRP A 216 -3.99 -10.68 12.86
C TRP A 216 -5.10 -10.59 13.91
N VAL A 217 -5.52 -11.72 14.49
CA VAL A 217 -6.49 -11.73 15.59
C VAL A 217 -5.96 -10.97 16.80
N ALA A 218 -4.71 -11.21 17.22
CA ALA A 218 -4.06 -10.50 18.33
C ALA A 218 -3.90 -9.00 18.07
N PHE A 219 -3.59 -8.63 16.82
CA PHE A 219 -3.48 -7.24 16.40
C PHE A 219 -4.85 -6.54 16.39
N THR A 220 -5.90 -7.22 15.90
CA THR A 220 -7.26 -6.69 15.93
C THR A 220 -7.76 -6.48 17.36
N THR A 221 -7.55 -7.43 18.27
CA THR A 221 -7.94 -7.27 19.69
C THR A 221 -7.15 -6.17 20.40
N TYR A 222 -5.89 -5.95 20.03
CA TYR A 222 -5.09 -4.84 20.57
C TYR A 222 -5.57 -3.47 20.08
N ILE A 223 -5.92 -3.34 18.79
CA ILE A 223 -6.23 -2.05 18.16
C ILE A 223 -7.69 -1.64 18.31
N GLU A 224 -8.61 -2.60 18.39
CA GLU A 224 -10.05 -2.37 18.55
C GLU A 224 -10.41 -1.33 19.63
N PRO A 225 -9.91 -1.43 20.89
CA PRO A 225 -10.21 -0.42 21.91
C PRO A 225 -9.64 0.98 21.58
N HIS A 226 -8.51 1.05 20.88
CA HIS A 226 -7.89 2.32 20.48
C HIS A 226 -8.65 3.00 19.34
N VAL A 227 -9.15 2.24 18.37
CA VAL A 227 -10.00 2.77 17.28
C VAL A 227 -11.34 3.23 17.82
N GLN A 228 -11.97 2.46 18.73
CA GLN A 228 -13.21 2.87 19.39
C GLN A 228 -13.02 4.15 20.21
N SER A 229 -11.91 4.28 20.96
CA SER A 229 -11.59 5.50 21.70
C SER A 229 -11.31 6.70 20.79
N LEU A 230 -10.57 6.51 19.70
CA LEU A 230 -10.29 7.57 18.73
C LEU A 230 -11.56 8.02 18.01
N SER A 231 -12.43 7.08 17.66
CA SER A 231 -13.74 7.35 17.05
C SER A 231 -14.64 8.13 18.01
N ALA A 232 -14.67 7.77 19.30
CA ALA A 232 -15.44 8.48 20.32
C ALA A 232 -14.93 9.92 20.51
N LYS A 233 -13.61 10.10 20.68
CA LYS A 233 -12.99 11.42 20.79
C LYS A 233 -13.15 12.26 19.52
N GLY A 234 -13.10 11.63 18.35
CA GLY A 234 -13.34 12.28 17.07
C GLY A 234 -14.78 12.80 16.95
N ALA A 235 -15.76 12.01 17.39
CA ALA A 235 -17.17 12.43 17.43
C ALA A 235 -17.40 13.59 18.40
N GLU A 236 -16.78 13.56 19.58
CA GLU A 236 -16.85 14.66 20.56
C GLU A 236 -16.21 15.95 20.04
N LEU A 237 -15.02 15.85 19.43
CA LEU A 237 -14.34 16.99 18.81
C LEU A 237 -15.13 17.55 17.62
N TYR A 238 -15.77 16.68 16.83
CA TYR A 238 -16.60 17.08 15.71
C TYR A 238 -17.86 17.83 16.17
N GLU A 239 -18.58 17.32 17.18
CA GLU A 239 -19.76 18.01 17.72
C GLU A 239 -19.36 19.33 18.40
N SER A 240 -18.24 19.36 19.14
CA SER A 240 -17.70 20.60 19.73
C SER A 240 -17.27 21.63 18.68
N SER A 241 -16.65 21.18 17.59
CA SER A 241 -16.29 22.04 16.46
C SER A 241 -17.54 22.58 15.76
N LYS A 242 -18.53 21.72 15.52
CA LYS A 242 -19.81 22.09 14.90
C LYS A 242 -20.55 23.11 15.76
N SER A 243 -20.67 22.92 17.07
CA SER A 243 -21.32 23.89 17.97
C SER A 243 -20.59 25.24 18.00
N THR A 244 -19.25 25.22 17.92
CA THR A 244 -18.42 26.43 17.91
C THR A 244 -18.51 27.19 16.59
N LEU A 245 -18.56 26.48 15.45
CA LEU A 245 -18.60 27.07 14.12
C LEU A 245 -19.99 27.52 13.69
N THR A 246 -21.05 26.93 14.24
CA THR A 246 -22.45 27.29 13.94
C THR A 246 -22.72 28.80 14.01
N PRO A 247 -22.38 29.54 15.10
CA PRO A 247 -22.62 30.99 15.16
C PRO A 247 -21.77 31.81 14.18
N HIS A 248 -20.64 31.29 13.70
CA HIS A 248 -19.82 31.96 12.69
C HIS A 248 -20.37 31.74 11.28
N VAL A 249 -20.86 30.53 10.99
CA VAL A 249 -21.53 30.22 9.72
C VAL A 249 -22.82 31.04 9.59
N ILE A 250 -23.62 31.13 10.66
CA ILE A 250 -24.83 31.97 10.67
C ILE A 250 -24.47 33.44 10.40
N ARG A 251 -23.43 33.99 11.05
CA ARG A 251 -22.99 35.37 10.78
C ARG A 251 -22.51 35.59 9.35
N VAL A 252 -21.74 34.65 8.78
CA VAL A 252 -21.29 34.75 7.38
C VAL A 252 -22.49 34.66 6.43
N GLN A 253 -23.47 33.81 6.74
CA GLN A 253 -24.68 33.67 5.95
C GLN A 253 -25.56 34.92 6.04
N GLU A 254 -25.74 35.50 7.22
CA GLU A 254 -26.44 36.78 7.42
C GLU A 254 -25.75 37.93 6.69
N LEU A 255 -24.42 37.95 6.64
CA LEU A 255 -23.66 38.97 5.92
C LEU A 255 -23.75 38.78 4.40
N ALA A 256 -23.76 37.53 3.93
CA ALA A 256 -23.81 37.19 2.51
C ALA A 256 -25.23 37.28 1.93
N ASP A 257 -26.27 37.05 2.73
CA ASP A 257 -27.67 37.08 2.33
C ASP A 257 -28.08 38.39 1.62
N PRO A 258 -27.80 39.60 2.13
CA PRO A 258 -28.16 40.84 1.43
C PRO A 258 -27.48 40.95 0.05
N TYR A 259 -26.20 40.56 -0.06
CA TYR A 259 -25.49 40.54 -1.35
C TYR A 259 -26.06 39.49 -2.30
N TYR A 260 -26.45 38.32 -1.80
CA TYR A 260 -27.10 37.29 -2.61
C TYR A 260 -28.48 37.74 -3.09
N GLN A 261 -29.29 38.38 -2.22
CA GLN A 261 -30.59 38.90 -2.63
C GLN A 261 -30.47 40.03 -3.65
N GLU A 262 -29.45 40.88 -3.54
CA GLU A 262 -29.16 41.93 -4.51
C GLU A 262 -28.69 41.35 -5.85
N ALA A 263 -27.72 40.43 -5.84
CA ALA A 263 -27.30 39.70 -7.02
C ALA A 263 -28.47 38.93 -7.66
N LYS A 264 -29.36 38.35 -6.86
CA LYS A 264 -30.58 37.67 -7.33
C LYS A 264 -31.54 38.65 -8.00
N LYS A 265 -31.72 39.87 -7.49
CA LYS A 265 -32.54 40.91 -8.16
C LYS A 265 -31.98 41.26 -9.54
N PHE A 266 -30.66 41.36 -9.67
CA PHE A 266 -30.01 41.66 -10.95
C PHE A 266 -30.01 40.47 -11.92
N THR A 267 -29.76 39.26 -11.43
CA THR A 267 -29.60 38.06 -12.28
C THR A 267 -30.91 37.41 -12.66
N LYS A 268 -31.93 37.45 -11.78
CA LYS A 268 -33.25 36.83 -12.02
C LYS A 268 -33.91 37.26 -13.34
N PRO A 269 -33.99 38.55 -13.75
CA PRO A 269 -34.59 38.90 -15.03
C PRO A 269 -33.83 38.30 -16.23
N TYR A 270 -32.50 38.21 -16.17
CA TYR A 270 -31.70 37.58 -17.23
C TYR A 270 -31.86 36.06 -17.26
N ILE A 271 -31.88 35.41 -16.08
CA ILE A 271 -32.15 33.97 -15.97
C ILE A 271 -33.56 33.65 -16.48
N ASP A 272 -34.56 34.46 -16.12
CA ASP A 272 -35.94 34.31 -16.58
C ASP A 272 -36.05 34.57 -18.10
N GLN A 273 -35.28 35.51 -18.65
CA GLN A 273 -35.22 35.78 -20.09
C GLN A 273 -34.56 34.62 -20.85
N VAL A 274 -33.44 34.09 -20.35
CA VAL A 274 -32.80 32.90 -20.93
C VAL A 274 -33.73 31.70 -20.79
N ALA A 275 -34.36 31.49 -19.64
CA ALA A 275 -35.30 30.40 -19.43
C ALA A 275 -36.49 30.50 -20.39
N THR A 276 -37.10 31.68 -20.56
CA THR A 276 -38.24 31.88 -21.47
C THR A 276 -37.87 31.66 -22.94
N VAL A 277 -36.70 32.14 -23.38
CA VAL A 277 -36.20 31.92 -24.75
C VAL A 277 -35.86 30.46 -24.97
N THR A 278 -35.23 29.80 -24.00
CA THR A 278 -34.71 28.42 -24.18
C THR A 278 -35.78 27.36 -23.94
N LYS A 279 -36.82 27.63 -23.13
CA LYS A 279 -37.91 26.70 -22.80
C LYS A 279 -38.58 26.06 -24.02
N PRO A 280 -39.04 26.79 -25.06
CA PRO A 280 -39.64 26.14 -26.23
C PRO A 280 -38.66 25.23 -26.99
N HIS A 281 -37.37 25.55 -27.02
CA HIS A 281 -36.35 24.73 -27.68
C HIS A 281 -36.03 23.47 -26.88
N VAL A 282 -35.95 23.57 -25.56
CA VAL A 282 -35.75 22.42 -24.66
C VAL A 282 -36.98 21.51 -24.69
N ASP A 283 -38.19 22.06 -24.68
CA ASP A 283 -39.43 21.28 -24.77
C ASP A 283 -39.56 20.58 -26.12
N LYS A 284 -39.19 21.26 -27.22
CA LYS A 284 -39.13 20.66 -28.56
C LYS A 284 -38.10 19.52 -28.63
N ALA A 285 -36.90 19.72 -28.08
CA ALA A 285 -35.87 18.69 -28.00
C ALA A 285 -36.33 17.50 -27.14
N ARG A 286 -36.94 17.77 -25.99
CA ARG A 286 -37.49 16.73 -25.09
C ARG A 286 -38.60 15.94 -25.77
N ASN A 287 -39.50 16.59 -26.50
CA ASN A 287 -40.57 15.93 -27.23
C ASN A 287 -40.04 15.11 -28.42
N ALA A 288 -39.03 15.61 -29.13
CA ALA A 288 -38.35 14.86 -30.21
C ALA A 288 -37.57 13.64 -29.67
N LEU A 289 -36.99 13.75 -28.47
CA LEU A 289 -36.22 12.68 -27.83
C LEU A 289 -37.10 11.64 -27.11
N LYS A 290 -38.31 12.00 -26.65
CA LYS A 290 -39.27 11.08 -25.99
C LYS A 290 -39.41 9.71 -26.66
N PRO A 291 -39.64 9.57 -27.99
CA PRO A 291 -39.76 8.26 -28.62
C PRO A 291 -38.45 7.46 -28.58
N TYR A 292 -37.30 8.11 -28.71
CA TYR A 292 -35.99 7.46 -28.62
C TYR A 292 -35.68 7.02 -27.19
N THR A 293 -35.99 7.85 -26.19
CA THR A 293 -35.86 7.47 -24.77
C THR A 293 -36.75 6.30 -24.41
N LYS A 294 -38.00 6.24 -24.92
CA LYS A 294 -38.88 5.08 -24.72
C LYS A 294 -38.31 3.80 -25.35
N LYS A 295 -37.73 3.90 -26.56
CA LYS A 295 -37.08 2.77 -27.23
C LYS A 295 -35.83 2.31 -26.47
N THR A 296 -34.95 3.22 -26.05
CA THR A 296 -33.74 2.87 -25.29
C THR A 296 -34.06 2.27 -23.93
N VAL A 297 -35.03 2.81 -23.19
CA VAL A 297 -35.49 2.21 -21.92
C VAL A 297 -36.04 0.80 -22.14
N ARG A 298 -36.76 0.54 -23.24
CA ARG A 298 -37.28 -0.80 -23.55
C ARG A 298 -36.16 -1.78 -23.88
N VAL A 299 -35.17 -1.37 -24.68
CA VAL A 299 -33.99 -2.19 -25.02
C VAL A 299 -33.16 -2.45 -23.76
N TYR A 300 -32.90 -1.42 -22.95
CA TYR A 300 -32.17 -1.55 -21.69
C TYR A 300 -32.89 -2.46 -20.70
N ARG A 301 -34.22 -2.38 -20.59
CA ARG A 301 -35.01 -3.29 -19.75
C ARG A 301 -34.92 -4.74 -20.22
N LYS A 302 -34.93 -5.00 -21.54
CA LYS A 302 -34.72 -6.35 -22.09
C LYS A 302 -33.29 -6.84 -21.80
N PHE A 303 -32.30 -5.98 -21.99
CA PHE A 303 -30.89 -6.25 -21.70
C PHE A 303 -30.66 -6.57 -20.22
N LEU A 304 -31.22 -5.78 -19.30
CA LEU A 304 -31.13 -6.05 -17.86
C LEU A 304 -31.77 -7.39 -17.51
N LYS A 305 -32.95 -7.71 -18.05
CA LYS A 305 -33.57 -9.01 -17.84
C LYS A 305 -32.67 -10.16 -18.31
N SER A 306 -32.11 -10.06 -19.51
CA SER A 306 -31.19 -11.07 -20.03
C SER A 306 -29.88 -11.17 -19.22
N ALA A 307 -29.35 -10.03 -18.76
CA ALA A 307 -28.17 -9.97 -17.94
C ALA A 307 -28.43 -10.64 -16.57
N THR A 308 -29.57 -10.37 -15.94
CA THR A 308 -29.95 -11.03 -14.68
C THR A 308 -30.13 -12.54 -14.85
N THR A 309 -30.78 -12.99 -15.93
CA THR A 309 -30.92 -14.44 -16.18
C THR A 309 -29.57 -15.11 -16.42
N TYR A 310 -28.68 -14.46 -17.19
CA TYR A 310 -27.34 -14.99 -17.46
C TYR A 310 -26.44 -14.95 -16.22
N HIS A 311 -26.53 -13.89 -15.41
CA HIS A 311 -25.85 -13.79 -14.12
C HIS A 311 -26.23 -14.95 -13.20
N ASN A 312 -27.52 -15.25 -13.09
CA ASN A 312 -28.01 -16.38 -12.30
C ASN A 312 -27.49 -17.73 -12.84
N GLN A 313 -27.43 -17.90 -14.17
CA GLN A 313 -26.86 -19.11 -14.78
C GLN A 313 -25.37 -19.25 -14.50
N VAL A 314 -24.59 -18.17 -14.68
CA VAL A 314 -23.15 -18.16 -14.37
C VAL A 314 -22.92 -18.37 -12.89
N GLN A 315 -23.77 -17.82 -12.02
CA GLN A 315 -23.70 -18.04 -10.58
C GLN A 315 -23.87 -19.53 -10.25
N ALA A 316 -24.84 -20.22 -10.88
CA ALA A 316 -25.03 -21.66 -10.72
C ALA A 316 -23.80 -22.46 -11.22
N THR A 317 -23.28 -22.12 -12.41
CA THR A 317 -22.09 -22.80 -12.97
C THR A 317 -20.84 -22.58 -12.14
N VAL A 318 -20.58 -21.34 -11.71
CA VAL A 318 -19.43 -20.99 -10.87
C VAL A 318 -19.52 -21.68 -9.51
N GLN A 319 -20.72 -21.73 -8.92
CA GLN A 319 -20.95 -22.44 -7.66
C GLN A 319 -20.69 -23.96 -7.83
N GLU A 320 -21.14 -24.55 -8.93
CA GLU A 320 -20.89 -25.94 -9.25
C GLU A 320 -19.39 -26.23 -9.45
N THR A 321 -18.67 -25.39 -10.21
CA THR A 321 -17.23 -25.55 -10.44
C THR A 321 -16.40 -25.35 -9.17
N LEU A 322 -16.77 -24.39 -8.32
CA LEU A 322 -16.09 -24.16 -7.05
C LEU A 322 -16.31 -25.33 -6.08
N ASN A 323 -17.48 -25.97 -6.10
CA ASN A 323 -17.78 -27.14 -5.29
C ASN A 323 -17.13 -28.44 -5.80
N LYS A 324 -16.76 -28.52 -7.08
CA LYS A 324 -16.12 -29.70 -7.70
C LYS A 324 -14.67 -29.94 -7.25
N HIS A 325 -13.93 -28.92 -6.83
CA HIS A 325 -12.54 -29.07 -6.37
C HIS A 325 -12.40 -28.81 -4.87
N GLU A 326 -11.65 -29.67 -4.17
CA GLU A 326 -11.48 -29.60 -2.71
C GLU A 326 -10.84 -28.28 -2.24
N LEU A 327 -9.96 -27.68 -3.05
CA LEU A 327 -9.31 -26.40 -2.76
C LEU A 327 -10.22 -25.17 -2.95
N THR A 328 -11.16 -25.23 -3.89
CA THR A 328 -12.05 -24.11 -4.22
C THR A 328 -13.37 -24.14 -3.45
N LYS A 329 -13.69 -25.28 -2.83
CA LYS A 329 -14.91 -25.49 -2.05
C LYS A 329 -15.03 -24.53 -0.86
N THR A 330 -13.91 -24.18 -0.23
CA THR A 330 -13.85 -23.18 0.86
C THR A 330 -14.17 -21.76 0.39
N PHE A 331 -14.03 -21.49 -0.92
CA PHE A 331 -14.30 -20.19 -1.54
C PHE A 331 -15.68 -20.11 -2.21
N ALA A 332 -16.50 -21.17 -2.14
CA ALA A 332 -17.86 -21.22 -2.67
C ALA A 332 -18.87 -20.45 -1.78
N THR A 333 -18.49 -19.29 -1.26
CA THR A 333 -19.37 -18.42 -0.47
C THR A 333 -20.33 -17.67 -1.39
N LYS A 334 -21.58 -17.45 -0.94
CA LYS A 334 -22.63 -16.81 -1.76
C LYS A 334 -22.18 -15.45 -2.33
N GLU A 335 -21.42 -14.69 -1.56
CA GLU A 335 -20.89 -13.39 -1.95
C GLU A 335 -19.82 -13.51 -3.05
N LEU A 336 -18.84 -14.40 -2.91
CA LEU A 336 -17.78 -14.58 -3.91
C LEU A 336 -18.33 -15.12 -5.23
N VAL A 337 -19.25 -16.09 -5.20
CA VAL A 337 -19.92 -16.60 -6.40
C VAL A 337 -20.67 -15.48 -7.11
N TRP A 338 -21.38 -14.62 -6.36
CA TRP A 338 -22.08 -13.47 -6.91
C TRP A 338 -21.12 -12.46 -7.56
N PHE A 339 -19.99 -12.13 -6.91
CA PHE A 339 -18.97 -11.25 -7.47
C PHE A 339 -18.29 -11.81 -8.71
N LEU A 340 -17.96 -13.11 -8.72
CA LEU A 340 -17.31 -13.76 -9.86
C LEU A 340 -18.25 -13.85 -11.07
N ALA A 341 -19.53 -14.16 -10.84
CA ALA A 341 -20.57 -14.13 -11.86
C ALA A 341 -20.78 -12.72 -12.43
N SER A 342 -20.74 -11.70 -11.56
CA SER A 342 -20.80 -10.28 -11.98
C SER A 342 -19.58 -9.87 -12.80
N ALA A 343 -18.38 -10.30 -12.40
CA ALA A 343 -17.14 -10.01 -13.12
C ALA A 343 -17.14 -10.64 -14.53
N LEU A 344 -17.57 -11.91 -14.64
CA LEU A 344 -17.71 -12.61 -15.92
C LEU A 344 -18.73 -11.94 -16.86
N LEU A 345 -19.79 -11.36 -16.31
CA LEU A 345 -20.79 -10.62 -17.08
C LEU A 345 -20.28 -9.24 -17.52
N ALA A 346 -19.47 -8.57 -16.69
CA ALA A 346 -18.93 -7.25 -16.98
C ALA A 346 -17.80 -7.26 -18.02
N LEU A 347 -17.02 -8.35 -18.11
CA LEU A 347 -15.88 -8.49 -19.03
C LEU A 347 -16.25 -8.15 -20.49
N PRO A 348 -17.29 -8.75 -21.12
CA PRO A 348 -17.70 -8.39 -22.48
C PRO A 348 -18.01 -6.89 -22.64
N VAL A 349 -18.68 -6.28 -21.67
CA VAL A 349 -19.09 -4.87 -21.73
C VAL A 349 -17.89 -3.92 -21.74
N PHE A 350 -16.79 -4.27 -21.06
CA PHE A 350 -15.56 -3.47 -21.03
C PHE A 350 -14.66 -3.70 -22.25
N PHE A 351 -14.62 -4.91 -22.79
CA PHE A 351 -13.73 -5.26 -23.90
C PHE A 351 -14.35 -5.00 -25.28
N LEU A 352 -15.67 -5.16 -25.45
CA LEU A 352 -16.35 -4.92 -26.74
C LEU A 352 -16.13 -3.49 -27.28
N PRO A 353 -16.26 -2.41 -26.49
CA PRO A 353 -16.04 -1.05 -26.98
C PRO A 353 -14.61 -0.85 -27.50
N LYS A 354 -13.60 -1.42 -26.81
CA LYS A 354 -12.20 -1.35 -27.24
C LYS A 354 -11.98 -2.08 -28.56
N VAL A 355 -12.57 -3.28 -28.72
CA VAL A 355 -12.47 -4.06 -29.96
C VAL A 355 -13.22 -3.38 -31.11
N LEU A 356 -14.42 -2.84 -30.85
CA LEU A 356 -15.22 -2.11 -31.84
C LEU A 356 -14.58 -0.77 -32.24
N SER A 357 -13.92 -0.06 -31.32
CA SER A 357 -13.16 1.16 -31.65
C SER A 357 -11.95 0.86 -32.55
N VAL A 358 -11.28 -0.27 -32.36
CA VAL A 358 -10.16 -0.69 -33.25
C VAL A 358 -10.67 -1.04 -34.64
N LEU A 359 -11.88 -1.62 -34.76
CA LEU A 359 -12.45 -2.06 -36.03
C LEU A 359 -13.16 -0.94 -36.81
N PHE A 360 -13.82 0.01 -36.13
CA PHE A 360 -14.71 0.99 -36.79
C PHE A 360 -14.24 2.45 -36.70
N CYS A 361 -13.31 2.82 -35.82
CA CYS A 361 -12.82 4.19 -35.77
C CYS A 361 -11.69 4.42 -36.80
N LYS A 362 -12.03 4.99 -37.97
CA LYS A 362 -11.05 5.62 -38.86
C LYS A 362 -10.34 6.75 -38.08
N LYS A 363 -9.01 6.65 -37.98
CA LYS A 363 -8.14 7.63 -37.32
C LYS A 363 -8.39 9.02 -37.93
N ALA A 364 -8.77 10.01 -37.11
CA ALA A 364 -8.91 11.40 -37.56
C ALA A 364 -7.54 11.90 -38.09
N ARG A 365 -7.52 12.37 -39.35
CA ARG A 365 -6.34 13.04 -39.92
C ARG A 365 -6.05 14.28 -39.07
N LYS A 366 -4.86 14.33 -38.48
CA LYS A 366 -4.34 15.57 -37.88
C LYS A 366 -4.11 16.58 -39.02
N PRO A 367 -4.46 17.86 -38.85
CA PRO A 367 -4.16 18.86 -39.88
C PRO A 367 -2.65 19.00 -40.03
N VAL A 368 -2.19 18.95 -41.28
CA VAL A 368 -0.79 19.16 -41.65
C VAL A 368 -0.41 20.58 -41.23
N ARG A 369 0.49 20.72 -40.26
CA ARG A 369 1.15 21.99 -39.97
C ARG A 369 2.08 22.30 -41.13
N THR A 370 1.71 23.30 -41.94
CA THR A 370 2.58 23.88 -42.95
C THR A 370 3.71 24.65 -42.24
N THR A 371 4.92 24.12 -42.33
CA THR A 371 6.14 24.86 -42.00
C THR A 371 6.40 25.87 -43.10
N HIS A 372 6.02 27.13 -42.87
CA HIS A 372 6.52 28.26 -43.65
C HIS A 372 7.95 28.57 -43.22
N THR A 373 8.91 28.03 -43.97
CA THR A 373 10.26 28.56 -44.07
C THR A 373 10.25 29.74 -45.03
N ASN A 374 10.90 30.84 -44.63
CA ASN A 374 11.60 31.86 -45.43
C ASN A 374 11.27 33.28 -44.93
N HIS A 375 12.27 33.95 -44.35
CA HIS A 375 12.74 35.28 -44.75
C HIS A 375 13.82 35.78 -43.77
N THR A 376 15.09 35.47 -44.06
CA THR A 376 16.25 36.19 -43.52
C THR A 376 16.98 36.91 -44.64
N ARG A 377 16.49 38.13 -44.92
CA ARG A 377 17.24 39.36 -45.17
C ARG A 377 18.67 39.20 -45.74
N ARG A 378 18.81 39.11 -47.07
CA ARG A 378 20.07 39.43 -47.77
C ARG A 378 20.17 40.95 -47.95
N ARG A 379 21.16 41.57 -47.27
CA ARG A 379 21.62 42.94 -47.53
C ARG A 379 22.25 43.00 -48.93
N ALA A 380 21.73 43.84 -49.81
CA ALA A 380 22.37 44.18 -51.08
C ALA A 380 23.43 45.28 -50.86
N LYS A 381 24.63 45.05 -51.43
CA LYS A 381 25.73 46.02 -51.53
C LYS A 381 25.44 47.03 -52.65
N ARG A 382 26.01 48.22 -52.45
CA ARG A 382 26.01 49.44 -53.28
C ARG A 382 26.38 49.22 -54.76
N GLY A 383 25.79 50.05 -55.63
CA GLY A 383 26.25 50.33 -57.00
C GLY A 383 25.33 51.35 -57.68
N HIS A 384 25.83 52.59 -57.83
CA HIS A 384 25.21 53.74 -58.51
C HIS A 384 25.06 53.45 -60.03
N PRO A 385 24.08 54.04 -60.73
CA PRO A 385 24.21 54.29 -62.16
C PRO A 385 24.30 55.80 -62.42
N ASP A 386 25.33 56.19 -63.16
CA ASP A 386 25.32 57.37 -64.03
C ASP A 386 24.81 56.93 -65.41
N LYS A 387 24.09 57.86 -66.06
CA LYS A 387 23.50 57.86 -67.41
C LYS A 387 22.03 57.50 -67.52
#